data_AF-A0A3R6PM23-F1
#
_entry.id   AF-A0A3R6PM23-F1
#
_cell.length_a   1.000
_cell.length_b   1.000
_cell.length_c   1.000
_cell.angle_alpha   90.00
_cell.angle_beta   90.00
_cell.angle_gamma   90.00
#
_symmetry.space_group_name_H-M   'P 1'
#
loop_
_entity.id
_entity.type
_entity.pdbx_description
1 polymer ?
#
loop_
_entity_poly.entity_id
_entity_poly.type
_entity_poly.pdbx_seq_one_letter_code
_entity_poly.pdbx_strand_id
1 'polypeptide(L)' 'MCVGQGAWEEELLYSTRQMDALLKEKNVPAWVDYWGHDIDHDWAWWRKQIVYFMQHLLTDSEVDYVI' A
#
# COMPACT_ATOMS: atom_id res chain seq x y z
N MET A 1 -1.68 1.84 -3.06
CA MET A 1 -2.41 1.16 -1.96
C MET A 1 -1.49 0.12 -1.36
N CYS A 2 -1.60 -0.16 -0.07
CA CYS A 2 -0.85 -1.23 0.59
C CYS A 2 -1.70 -1.91 1.65
N VAL A 3 -1.38 -3.16 1.95
CA VAL A 3 -2.07 -3.93 2.99
C VAL A 3 -1.13 -4.98 3.57
N GLY A 4 -1.16 -5.17 4.89
CA GLY A 4 -0.49 -6.28 5.56
C GLY A 4 -1.20 -7.61 5.30
N GLN A 5 -0.58 -8.71 5.70
CA GLN A 5 -1.20 -10.04 5.68
C GLN A 5 -1.11 -10.76 7.02
N GLY A 6 -0.77 -10.01 8.07
CA GLY A 6 -0.76 -10.45 9.47
C GLY A 6 -2.11 -10.25 10.15
N ALA A 7 -2.08 -10.17 11.47
CA ALA A 7 -3.27 -10.09 12.31
C ALA A 7 -4.11 -8.85 11.99
N TRP A 8 -5.44 -9.07 11.97
CA TRP A 8 -6.47 -8.03 11.83
C TRP A 8 -6.55 -7.38 10.44
N GLU A 9 -5.87 -7.94 9.44
CA GLU A 9 -5.90 -7.45 8.05
C GLU A 9 -6.91 -8.22 7.17
N GLU A 10 -7.61 -9.24 7.67
CA GLU A 10 -8.33 -10.19 6.81
C GLU A 10 -9.39 -9.52 5.90
N GLU A 11 -10.22 -8.63 6.46
CA GLU A 11 -11.24 -7.89 5.69
C GLU A 11 -10.62 -6.84 4.76
N LEU A 12 -9.53 -6.21 5.19
CA LEU A 12 -8.80 -5.18 4.44
C LEU A 12 -8.03 -5.79 3.27
N LEU A 13 -7.43 -6.96 3.48
CA LEU A 13 -6.75 -7.74 2.45
C LEU A 13 -7.72 -8.22 1.38
N TYR A 14 -8.89 -8.70 1.79
CA TYR A 14 -9.94 -9.10 0.86
C TYR A 14 -10.39 -7.93 -0.02
N SER A 15 -10.78 -6.81 0.59
CA SER A 15 -11.22 -5.62 -0.15
C SER A 15 -10.12 -5.01 -1.02
N THR A 16 -8.86 -4.99 -0.55
CA THR A 16 -7.70 -4.54 -1.34
C THR A 16 -7.51 -5.40 -2.58
N ARG A 17 -7.63 -6.73 -2.47
CA ARG A 17 -7.56 -7.65 -3.62
C ARG A 17 -8.67 -7.42 -4.63
N GLN A 18 -9.88 -7.12 -4.17
CA GLN A 18 -10.98 -6.77 -5.08
C GLN A 18 -10.68 -5.47 -5.84
N MET A 19 -10.19 -4.44 -5.14
CA MET A 19 -9.83 -3.17 -5.76
C MET A 19 -8.67 -3.33 -6.75
N ASP A 20 -7.64 -4.07 -6.39
CA ASP A 20 -6.49 -4.38 -7.25
C ASP A 20 -6.93 -5.07 -8.56
N ALA A 21 -7.79 -6.08 -8.47
CA ALA A 21 -8.35 -6.76 -9.63
C ALA A 21 -9.13 -5.79 -10.55
N LEU A 22 -9.96 -4.91 -9.98
CA LEU A 22 -10.73 -3.92 -10.73
C LEU A 22 -9.82 -2.89 -11.41
N LEU A 23 -8.81 -2.38 -10.72
CA LEU A 23 -7.86 -1.41 -11.28
C LEU A 23 -7.09 -2.00 -12.47
N LYS A 24 -6.66 -3.26 -12.35
CA LYS A 24 -6.03 -4.02 -13.44
C LYS A 24 -6.97 -4.21 -14.62
N GLU A 25 -8.22 -4.61 -14.38
CA GLU A 25 -9.24 -4.77 -15.42
C GLU A 25 -9.47 -3.45 -16.19
N LYS A 26 -9.44 -2.32 -15.50
CA LYS A 26 -9.62 -0.98 -16.10
C LYS A 26 -8.35 -0.35 -16.64
N ASN A 27 -7.22 -1.07 -16.66
CA ASN A 27 -5.91 -0.55 -17.07
C ASN A 27 -5.49 0.73 -16.31
N VAL A 28 -5.88 0.86 -15.04
CA VAL A 28 -5.40 1.94 -14.17
C VAL A 28 -4.03 1.54 -13.63
N PRO A 29 -2.97 2.35 -13.84
CA PRO A 29 -1.61 2.02 -13.41
C PRO A 29 -1.44 2.27 -11.91
N ALA A 30 -2.16 1.52 -11.08
CA ALA A 30 -2.09 1.63 -9.64
C ALA A 30 -0.96 0.76 -9.07
N TRP A 31 -0.19 1.32 -8.15
CA TRP A 31 0.71 0.54 -7.30
C TRP A 31 -0.08 -0.05 -6.13
N VAL A 32 -0.18 -1.37 -6.09
CA VAL A 32 -0.76 -2.13 -4.97
C VAL A 32 0.34 -3.02 -4.37
N ASP A 33 0.66 -2.80 -3.09
CA ASP A 33 1.75 -3.47 -2.40
C ASP A 33 1.23 -4.38 -1.27
N TYR A 34 1.54 -5.68 -1.35
CA TYR A 34 1.11 -6.67 -0.37
C TYR A 34 2.27 -7.02 0.56
N TRP A 35 2.10 -6.67 1.82
CA TRP A 35 3.12 -6.80 2.84
C TRP A 35 3.01 -8.17 3.54
N GLY A 36 4.11 -8.65 4.13
CA GLY A 36 4.26 -10.02 4.61
C GLY A 36 3.18 -10.50 5.59
N HIS A 37 3.16 -11.81 5.83
CA HIS A 37 2.24 -12.44 6.78
C HIS A 37 2.54 -12.12 8.25
N ASP A 38 3.66 -11.46 8.53
CA ASP A 38 4.08 -10.95 9.83
C ASP A 38 3.73 -9.47 10.03
N ILE A 39 2.94 -8.89 9.12
CA ILE A 39 2.65 -7.45 9.06
C ILE A 39 1.20 -7.21 9.46
N ASP A 40 1.03 -6.86 10.72
CA ASP A 40 -0.25 -6.66 11.39
C ASP A 40 -0.81 -5.25 11.14
N HIS A 41 -2.12 -5.10 11.39
CA HIS A 41 -2.81 -3.81 11.35
C HIS A 41 -2.52 -2.95 12.58
N ASP A 42 -1.27 -2.51 12.74
CA ASP A 42 -0.83 -1.74 13.91
C ASP A 42 0.10 -0.55 13.60
N TRP A 43 0.27 0.29 14.62
CA TRP A 43 1.10 1.50 14.54
C TRP A 43 2.57 1.22 14.22
N ALA A 44 3.14 0.12 14.73
CA ALA A 44 4.54 -0.20 14.53
C ALA A 44 4.82 -0.50 13.05
N TRP A 45 3.91 -1.21 12.39
CA TRP A 45 3.97 -1.47 10.96
C TRP A 45 3.66 -0.24 10.12
N TRP A 46 2.66 0.58 10.48
CA TRP A 46 2.39 1.82 9.75
C TRP A 46 3.58 2.78 9.74
N ARG A 47 4.30 2.89 10.86
CA ARG A 47 5.53 3.69 10.93
C ARG A 47 6.59 3.22 9.93
N LYS A 48 6.76 1.91 9.76
CA LYS A 48 7.71 1.34 8.78
C LYS A 48 7.24 1.58 7.34
N GLN A 49 5.95 1.37 7.08
CA GLN A 49 5.34 1.59 5.78
C GLN A 49 5.50 3.05 5.33
N ILE A 50 5.23 4.04 6.19
CA ILE A 50 5.40 5.46 5.84
C ILE A 50 6.82 5.77 5.39
N VAL A 51 7.85 5.30 6.13
CA VAL A 51 9.25 5.53 5.74
C VAL A 51 9.56 4.91 4.38
N TYR A 52 9.12 3.67 4.15
CA TYR A 52 9.29 2.99 2.86
C TYR A 52 8.61 3.76 1.72
N PHE A 53 7.35 4.15 1.86
CA PHE A 53 6.62 4.86 0.81
C PHE A 53 7.19 6.25 0.55
N MET A 54 7.57 6.99 1.60
CA MET A 54 8.21 8.30 1.45
C MET A 54 9.52 8.19 0.64
N GLN A 55 10.31 7.14 0.84
CA GLN A 55 11.52 6.93 0.04
C GLN A 55 11.22 6.74 -1.45
N HIS A 56 10.14 6.03 -1.80
CA HIS A 56 9.75 5.81 -3.20
C HIS A 56 9.11 7.05 -3.83
N LEU A 57 8.34 7.82 -3.06
CA LEU A 57 7.63 8.99 -3.55
C LEU A 57 8.53 10.22 -3.70
N LEU A 58 9.48 10.42 -2.77
CA LEU A 58 10.34 11.59 -2.74
C LEU A 58 11.65 11.44 -3.54
N THR A 59 11.92 10.25 -4.10
CA THR A 59 13.11 10.03 -4.93
C THR A 59 12.94 10.51 -6.37
N ASP A 60 11.70 10.75 -6.82
CA ASP A 60 11.44 11.38 -8.10
C ASP A 60 11.52 12.92 -7.96
N SER A 61 12.59 13.51 -8.48
CA SER A 61 12.87 14.96 -8.41
C SER A 61 11.93 15.85 -9.22
N GLU A 62 10.90 15.28 -9.87
CA GLU A 62 10.00 16.00 -10.78
C GLU A 62 8.54 16.09 -10.32
N VAL A 63 8.20 15.57 -9.13
CA VAL A 63 6.82 15.64 -8.63
C VAL A 63 6.63 16.92 -7.81
N ASP A 64 6.02 17.93 -8.43
CA ASP A 64 5.59 19.16 -7.77
C ASP A 64 4.44 18.83 -6.80
N TYR A 65 4.77 18.57 -5.53
CA TYR A 65 3.78 18.43 -4.48
C TYR A 65 3.22 19.81 -4.13
N VAL A 66 2.09 20.20 -4.74
CA VAL A 66 1.30 21.33 -4.28
C VAL A 66 0.58 20.90 -2.99
N ILE A 67 1.02 21.46 -1.86
CA ILE A 67 0.35 21.34 -0.55
C ILE A 67 -0.61 22.52 -0.37
#